data_AF-A0A9Q0RNQ5-F1
#
_entry.id   AF-A0A9Q0RNQ5-F1
#
_cell.length_a   1.000
_cell.length_b   1.000
_cell.length_c   1.000
_cell.angle_alpha   90.00
_cell.angle_beta   90.00
_cell.angle_gamma   90.00
#
_symmetry.space_group_name_H-M   'P 1'
#
loop_
_entity.id
_entity.type
_entity.pdbx_description
1 polymer ?
#
loop_
_entity_poly.entity_id
_entity_poly.type
_entity_poly.pdbx_seq_one_letter_code
_entity_poly.pdbx_strand_id
1 'polypeptide(L)'
;MEVHTNSNLQLQQLDPKQVDLLNEKCILVDENDNIIGAESKKVCHLMENINKGLLHRAFSVMIFNSKNEFLITQRSDEKITFPNYYTNTCCSHPLFNDLEMDETEAIGVKRAAQRRLHLELGIDPLQVPLSDIKFMTKFIYKAPSSGIWGEHEIDYALVVHKDVVLNPDPNEVRSYKYLSRNELIPFLDNEAKKGYLVTPWFKLMLDKFFFTWWDNLDNLDKFCEPNKLHRLD
;
A
#
# COMPACT_ATOMS: atom_id res chain seq x y z
N MET A 1 20.24 9.85 13.42
CA MET A 1 20.56 9.39 12.06
C MET A 1 20.62 10.63 11.18
N GLU A 2 21.73 10.90 10.50
CA GLU A 2 21.78 12.04 9.57
C GLU A 2 20.95 11.74 8.33
N VAL A 3 19.87 12.49 8.16
CA VAL A 3 18.92 12.39 7.05
C VAL A 3 19.37 13.32 5.94
N HIS A 4 19.49 12.82 4.71
CA HIS A 4 19.88 13.66 3.57
C HIS A 4 18.67 13.99 2.70
N THR A 5 18.67 15.24 2.23
CA THR A 5 17.76 15.73 1.20
C THR A 5 18.58 15.91 -0.07
N ASN A 6 18.68 14.88 -0.91
CA ASN A 6 19.42 15.00 -2.17
C ASN A 6 18.89 16.21 -2.98
N SER A 7 19.74 17.22 -3.20
CA SER A 7 19.37 18.56 -3.69
C SER A 7 19.22 18.63 -5.22
N ASN A 8 19.55 17.55 -5.93
CA ASN A 8 19.52 17.47 -7.40
C ASN A 8 18.41 16.56 -7.96
N LEU A 9 17.30 16.38 -7.23
CA LEU A 9 16.10 15.78 -7.80
C LEU A 9 15.49 16.75 -8.82
N GLN A 10 15.51 16.39 -10.11
CA GLN A 10 14.72 17.08 -11.13
C GLN A 10 13.23 16.74 -10.95
N LEU A 11 12.63 17.26 -9.87
CA LEU A 11 11.19 17.18 -9.60
C LEU A 11 10.36 17.92 -10.67
N GLN A 12 11.00 18.73 -11.51
CA GLN A 12 10.37 19.52 -12.57
C GLN A 12 9.72 18.68 -13.68
N GLN A 13 10.06 17.39 -13.79
CA GLN A 13 9.47 16.47 -14.76
C GLN A 13 8.39 15.56 -14.17
N LEU A 14 8.08 15.71 -12.87
CA LEU A 14 7.04 14.94 -12.19
C LEU A 14 5.73 15.71 -12.18
N ASP A 15 4.61 14.99 -12.18
CA ASP A 15 3.29 15.59 -12.01
C ASP A 15 3.22 16.42 -10.71
N PRO A 16 2.68 17.67 -10.76
CA PRO A 16 2.62 18.56 -9.61
C PRO A 16 1.91 17.97 -8.40
N LYS A 17 0.84 17.18 -8.60
CA LYS A 17 0.11 16.56 -7.50
C LYS A 17 0.97 15.53 -6.79
N GLN A 18 1.72 14.71 -7.53
CA GLN A 18 2.63 13.74 -6.93
C GLN A 18 3.80 14.42 -6.20
N VAL A 19 4.27 15.57 -6.69
CA VAL A 19 5.28 16.40 -6.00
C VAL A 19 4.73 16.98 -4.70
N ASP A 20 3.49 17.47 -4.67
CA ASP A 20 2.89 18.01 -3.44
C ASP A 20 2.75 16.92 -2.37
N LEU A 21 2.35 15.71 -2.77
CA LEU A 21 2.25 14.53 -1.89
C LEU A 21 3.60 14.13 -1.27
N LEU A 22 4.74 14.50 -1.87
CA LEU A 22 6.05 14.22 -1.30
C LEU A 22 6.30 14.93 0.04
N ASN A 23 5.53 15.99 0.34
CA ASN A 23 5.63 16.74 1.59
C ASN A 23 4.80 16.13 2.73
N GLU A 24 3.92 15.17 2.45
CA GLU A 24 3.17 14.44 3.48
C GLU A 24 4.13 13.82 4.49
N LYS A 25 3.79 13.90 5.78
CA LYS A 25 4.61 13.34 6.85
C LYS A 25 4.20 11.90 7.13
N CYS A 26 5.10 10.96 6.83
CA CYS A 26 5.00 9.55 7.20
C CYS A 26 5.40 9.34 8.66
N ILE A 27 4.87 8.28 9.27
CA ILE A 27 5.25 7.83 10.61
C ILE A 27 6.54 6.99 10.51
N LEU A 28 7.63 7.45 11.12
CA LEU A 28 8.86 6.66 11.23
C LEU A 28 8.73 5.67 12.38
N VAL A 29 9.19 4.44 12.14
CA VAL A 29 9.13 3.36 13.12
C VAL A 29 10.45 2.62 13.26
N ASP A 30 10.66 1.96 14.40
CA ASP A 30 11.70 0.94 14.55
C ASP A 30 11.26 -0.41 13.96
N GLU A 31 12.13 -1.42 13.97
CA GLU A 31 11.82 -2.76 13.44
C GLU A 31 10.76 -3.53 14.24
N ASN A 32 10.32 -3.01 15.39
CA ASN A 32 9.23 -3.58 16.19
C ASN A 32 7.93 -2.78 16.02
N ASP A 33 7.90 -1.86 15.05
CA ASP A 33 6.76 -0.98 14.77
C ASP A 33 6.44 0.02 15.89
N ASN A 34 7.44 0.42 16.69
CA ASN A 34 7.27 1.53 17.63
C ASN A 34 7.53 2.86 16.91
N ILE A 35 6.68 3.87 17.13
CA ILE A 35 6.86 5.21 16.57
C ILE A 35 8.14 5.85 17.13
N ILE A 36 9.03 6.28 16.24
CA ILE A 36 10.29 6.97 16.60
C ILE A 36 10.37 8.41 16.06
N GLY A 37 9.41 8.83 15.24
CA GLY A 37 9.36 10.19 14.72
C GLY A 37 8.53 10.33 13.46
N ALA A 38 8.79 11.42 12.72
CA ALA A 38 8.09 11.77 11.50
C ALA A 38 9.08 12.24 10.44
N GLU A 39 8.82 11.93 9.18
CA GLU A 39 9.59 12.48 8.08
C GLU A 39 8.74 12.58 6.81
N SER A 40 9.16 13.44 5.87
CA SER A 40 8.49 13.62 4.59
C SER A 40 8.53 12.34 3.76
N LYS A 41 7.44 12.09 3.04
CA LYS A 41 7.33 10.98 2.09
C LYS A 41 8.53 10.93 1.15
N LYS A 42 8.97 12.08 0.63
CA LYS A 42 10.21 12.18 -0.16
C LYS A 42 11.38 11.45 0.50
N VAL A 43 11.71 11.86 1.71
CA VAL A 43 12.90 11.38 2.41
C VAL A 43 12.78 9.91 2.78
N CYS A 44 11.59 9.47 3.21
CA CYS A 44 11.26 8.07 3.49
C CYS A 44 11.52 7.14 2.30
N HIS A 45 11.28 7.60 1.07
CA HIS A 45 11.34 6.76 -0.13
C HIS A 45 12.66 6.87 -0.89
N LEU A 46 13.65 7.60 -0.38
CA LEU A 46 14.98 7.66 -0.99
C LEU A 46 15.84 6.48 -0.54
N MET A 47 16.39 5.73 -1.51
CA MET A 47 17.27 4.59 -1.26
C MET A 47 18.49 4.95 -0.40
N GLU A 48 18.99 6.19 -0.49
CA GLU A 48 20.09 6.65 0.36
C GLU A 48 19.76 6.63 1.86
N ASN A 49 18.51 6.92 2.22
CA ASN A 49 18.03 6.93 3.60
C ASN A 49 17.54 5.54 4.01
N ILE A 50 16.86 4.83 3.11
CA ILE A 50 16.45 3.43 3.30
C ILE A 50 17.67 2.54 3.60
N ASN A 51 18.77 2.70 2.85
CA ASN A 51 19.99 1.92 3.08
C ASN A 51 20.71 2.26 4.39
N LYS A 52 20.35 3.37 5.04
CA LYS A 52 20.79 3.75 6.39
C LYS A 52 19.85 3.23 7.49
N GLY A 53 18.78 2.54 7.12
CA GLY A 53 17.81 1.94 8.04
C GLY A 53 16.56 2.80 8.29
N LEU A 54 16.33 3.87 7.50
CA LEU A 54 15.08 4.62 7.60
C LEU A 54 13.91 3.70 7.21
N LEU A 55 12.92 3.61 8.09
CA LEU A 55 11.77 2.70 8.03
C LEU A 55 10.52 3.47 8.42
N HIS A 56 9.43 3.30 7.68
CA HIS A 56 8.15 3.96 7.95
C HIS A 56 6.97 2.99 7.94
N ARG A 57 5.89 3.38 8.59
CA ARG A 57 4.64 2.61 8.63
C ARG A 57 3.86 2.78 7.32
N ALA A 58 3.27 1.70 6.84
CA ALA A 58 2.46 1.66 5.61
C ALA A 58 1.24 0.75 5.78
N PHE A 59 0.39 0.70 4.75
CA PHE A 59 -0.69 -0.27 4.65
C PHE A 59 -0.95 -0.72 3.21
N SER A 60 -1.51 -1.92 3.10
CA SER A 60 -1.92 -2.57 1.86
C SER A 60 -3.34 -3.09 1.99
N VAL A 61 -4.27 -2.50 1.25
CA VAL A 61 -5.69 -2.90 1.20
C VAL A 61 -5.92 -3.92 0.08
N MET A 62 -6.70 -4.95 0.38
CA MET A 62 -7.27 -5.89 -0.58
C MET A 62 -8.80 -5.86 -0.46
N ILE A 63 -9.48 -5.42 -1.54
CA ILE A 63 -10.94 -5.42 -1.62
C ILE A 63 -11.39 -6.63 -2.43
N PHE A 64 -12.34 -7.37 -1.88
CA PHE A 64 -13.10 -8.41 -2.56
C PHE A 64 -14.55 -7.98 -2.66
N ASN A 65 -15.19 -8.18 -3.81
CA ASN A 65 -16.62 -7.91 -3.97
C ASN A 65 -17.48 -9.10 -3.50
N SER A 66 -18.81 -8.99 -3.54
CA SER A 66 -19.72 -10.04 -3.08
C SER A 66 -19.66 -11.34 -3.90
N LYS A 67 -18.97 -11.35 -5.03
CA LYS A 67 -18.70 -12.52 -5.86
C LYS A 67 -17.36 -13.17 -5.53
N ASN A 68 -16.70 -12.72 -4.47
CA ASN A 68 -15.33 -13.07 -4.11
C ASN A 68 -14.35 -12.75 -5.24
N GLU A 69 -14.57 -11.70 -6.03
CA GLU A 69 -13.60 -11.22 -7.02
C GLU A 69 -12.72 -10.15 -6.38
N PHE A 70 -11.42 -10.22 -6.61
CA PHE A 70 -10.43 -9.28 -6.09
C PHE A 70 -10.30 -8.05 -6.98
N LEU A 71 -10.32 -6.85 -6.39
CA LEU A 71 -10.03 -5.59 -7.07
C LEU A 71 -8.52 -5.37 -7.17
N ILE A 72 -7.94 -5.73 -8.32
CA ILE A 72 -6.55 -5.37 -8.64
C ILE A 72 -6.52 -3.96 -9.27
N THR A 73 -5.45 -3.21 -9.00
CA THR A 73 -5.21 -1.90 -9.63
C THR A 73 -3.86 -1.89 -10.35
N GLN A 74 -3.75 -1.01 -11.33
CA GLN A 74 -2.51 -0.65 -11.98
C GLN A 74 -2.18 0.79 -11.62
N ARG A 75 -0.99 1.00 -11.07
CA ARG A 75 -0.48 2.32 -10.72
C ARG A 75 -0.39 3.21 -11.96
N SER A 76 -0.72 4.50 -11.83
CA SER A 76 -0.48 5.49 -12.89
C SER A 76 1.01 5.54 -13.28
N ASP A 77 1.29 6.05 -14.46
CA ASP A 77 2.64 6.39 -14.90
C ASP A 77 3.20 7.62 -14.15
N GLU A 78 2.33 8.44 -13.56
CA GLU A 78 2.72 9.58 -12.72
C GLU A 78 3.28 9.18 -11.35
N LYS A 79 3.06 7.95 -10.89
CA LYS A 79 3.58 7.49 -9.60
C LYS A 79 5.11 7.53 -9.57
N ILE A 80 5.66 8.16 -8.53
CA ILE A 80 7.11 8.25 -8.32
C ILE A 80 7.75 6.87 -8.09
N THR A 81 7.14 6.05 -7.23
CA THR A 81 7.55 4.66 -7.01
C THR A 81 6.67 3.71 -7.80
N PHE A 82 7.31 2.78 -8.53
CA PHE A 82 6.67 1.69 -9.29
C PHE A 82 5.57 2.16 -10.27
N PRO A 83 5.82 3.16 -11.14
CA PRO A 83 4.84 3.58 -12.12
C PRO A 83 4.47 2.44 -13.07
N ASN A 84 3.19 2.32 -13.43
CA ASN A 84 2.63 1.26 -14.30
C ASN A 84 2.62 -0.16 -13.74
N TYR A 85 3.03 -0.39 -12.50
CA TYR A 85 2.99 -1.73 -11.90
C TYR A 85 1.56 -2.10 -11.48
N TYR A 86 1.21 -3.36 -11.65
CA TYR A 86 0.01 -3.95 -11.03
C TYR A 86 0.26 -4.22 -9.55
N THR A 87 -0.75 -3.96 -8.73
CA THR A 87 -0.65 -4.06 -7.27
C THR A 87 -2.02 -4.38 -6.66
N ASN A 88 -2.05 -4.61 -5.35
CA ASN A 88 -3.30 -4.76 -4.62
C ASN A 88 -4.11 -3.45 -4.58
N THR A 89 -5.35 -3.51 -4.10
CA THR A 89 -6.35 -2.47 -4.33
C THR A 89 -5.88 -1.05 -4.04
N CYS A 90 -5.27 -0.80 -2.88
CA CYS A 90 -4.75 0.51 -2.51
C CYS A 90 -3.60 0.35 -1.51
N CYS A 91 -2.50 1.08 -1.70
CA CYS A 91 -1.34 1.06 -0.82
C CYS A 91 -0.87 2.47 -0.53
N SER A 92 -0.65 2.80 0.74
CA SER A 92 -0.20 4.13 1.14
C SER A 92 0.28 4.15 2.59
N HIS A 93 0.32 5.34 3.19
CA HIS A 93 0.88 5.58 4.50
C HIS A 93 -0.15 6.20 5.45
N PRO A 94 -0.22 5.76 6.71
CA PRO A 94 -0.77 6.61 7.75
C PRO A 94 0.11 7.85 7.93
N LEU A 95 -0.55 9.00 8.07
CA LEU A 95 0.10 10.29 8.28
C LEU A 95 0.48 10.46 9.75
N PHE A 96 1.57 11.20 9.98
CA PHE A 96 1.98 11.62 11.31
C PHE A 96 1.04 12.74 11.84
N ASN A 97 -0.14 12.35 12.31
CA ASN A 97 -1.13 13.19 12.98
C ASN A 97 -1.90 12.37 14.03
N ASP A 98 -2.58 13.05 14.96
CA ASP A 98 -3.22 12.40 16.10
C ASP A 98 -4.26 11.33 15.71
N LEU A 99 -4.92 11.49 14.57
CA LEU A 99 -5.97 10.56 14.12
C LEU A 99 -5.38 9.28 13.51
N GLU A 100 -4.31 9.39 12.73
CA GLU A 100 -3.71 8.27 11.99
C GLU A 100 -2.55 7.61 12.75
N MET A 101 -2.04 8.24 13.82
CA MET A 101 -1.09 7.64 14.77
C MET A 101 -1.76 6.79 15.87
N ASP A 102 -3.09 6.82 15.99
CA ASP A 102 -3.82 6.03 16.98
C ASP A 102 -3.68 4.52 16.71
N GLU A 103 -2.92 3.84 17.57
CA GLU A 103 -2.58 2.43 17.40
C GLU A 103 -3.67 1.48 17.95
N THR A 104 -4.68 2.02 18.64
CA THR A 104 -5.77 1.23 19.24
C THR A 104 -6.48 0.42 18.17
N GLU A 105 -6.33 -0.90 18.22
CA GLU A 105 -6.93 -1.82 17.23
C GLU A 105 -6.63 -1.45 15.76
N ALA A 106 -5.43 -0.90 15.52
CA ALA A 106 -4.97 -0.40 14.22
C ALA A 106 -5.86 0.68 13.60
N ILE A 107 -6.64 1.42 14.40
CA ILE A 107 -7.66 2.34 13.92
C ILE A 107 -7.07 3.50 13.09
N GLY A 108 -5.89 4.00 13.43
CA GLY A 108 -5.21 5.05 12.68
C GLY A 108 -4.86 4.63 11.26
N VAL A 109 -4.39 3.39 11.09
CA VAL A 109 -4.10 2.81 9.78
C VAL A 109 -5.39 2.56 8.98
N LYS A 110 -6.48 2.14 9.63
CA LYS A 110 -7.79 1.99 8.98
C LYS A 110 -8.34 3.34 8.49
N ARG A 111 -8.17 4.42 9.26
CA ARG A 111 -8.53 5.79 8.85
C ARG A 111 -7.74 6.22 7.62
N ALA A 112 -6.43 5.96 7.61
CA ALA A 112 -5.57 6.23 6.47
C ALA A 112 -6.00 5.45 5.21
N ALA A 113 -6.34 4.17 5.38
CA ALA A 113 -6.85 3.32 4.31
C ALA A 113 -8.16 3.86 3.73
N GLN A 114 -9.15 4.20 4.57
CA GLN A 114 -10.40 4.80 4.12
C GLN A 114 -10.17 6.12 3.36
N ARG A 115 -9.30 6.99 3.88
CA ARG A 115 -8.91 8.24 3.20
C ARG A 115 -8.32 7.98 1.82
N ARG A 116 -7.40 7.03 1.68
CA ARG A 116 -6.72 6.75 0.40
C ARG A 116 -7.60 5.99 -0.59
N LEU A 117 -8.47 5.08 -0.12
CA LEU A 117 -9.51 4.49 -0.96
C LEU A 117 -10.41 5.58 -1.57
N HIS A 118 -10.75 6.62 -0.81
CA HIS A 118 -11.48 7.76 -1.34
C HIS A 118 -10.66 8.57 -2.34
N LEU A 119 -9.42 8.95 -2.00
CA LEU A 119 -8.58 9.80 -2.84
C LEU A 119 -8.11 9.13 -4.14
N GLU A 120 -7.82 7.83 -4.12
CA GLU A 120 -7.27 7.10 -5.27
C GLU A 120 -8.36 6.45 -6.12
N LEU A 121 -9.38 5.86 -5.48
CA LEU A 121 -10.40 5.04 -6.15
C LEU A 121 -11.77 5.71 -6.19
N GLY A 122 -11.94 6.88 -5.58
CA GLY A 122 -13.21 7.59 -5.50
C GLY A 122 -14.26 6.89 -4.65
N ILE A 123 -13.86 5.92 -3.81
CA ILE A 123 -14.79 5.18 -2.95
C ILE A 123 -15.26 6.13 -1.84
N ASP A 124 -16.56 6.36 -1.77
CA ASP A 124 -17.15 7.16 -0.68
C ASP A 124 -16.85 6.49 0.68
N PRO A 125 -16.32 7.21 1.68
CA PRO A 125 -16.07 6.67 3.02
C PRO A 125 -17.27 5.96 3.67
N LEU A 126 -18.50 6.35 3.33
CA LEU A 126 -19.72 5.69 3.79
C LEU A 126 -19.90 4.27 3.23
N GLN A 127 -19.32 3.99 2.06
CA GLN A 127 -19.32 2.65 1.48
C GLN A 127 -18.40 1.71 2.25
N VAL A 128 -17.29 2.20 2.81
CA VAL A 128 -16.31 1.38 3.55
C VAL A 128 -16.06 1.99 4.92
N PRO A 129 -16.99 1.83 5.89
CA PRO A 129 -16.76 2.25 7.26
C PRO A 129 -15.58 1.48 7.87
N LEU A 130 -14.94 2.08 8.88
CA LEU A 130 -13.73 1.51 9.51
C LEU A 130 -13.95 0.09 10.09
N SER A 131 -15.18 -0.26 10.45
CA SER A 131 -15.57 -1.60 10.91
C SER A 131 -15.41 -2.67 9.84
N ASP A 132 -15.51 -2.29 8.56
CA ASP A 132 -15.43 -3.21 7.42
C ASP A 132 -13.98 -3.41 6.97
N ILE A 133 -13.06 -2.59 7.49
CA ILE A 133 -11.62 -2.71 7.24
C ILE A 133 -11.01 -3.62 8.29
N LYS A 134 -10.74 -4.87 7.89
CA LYS A 134 -10.18 -5.89 8.76
C LYS A 134 -8.66 -5.86 8.72
N PHE A 135 -8.04 -5.72 9.89
CA PHE A 135 -6.59 -5.83 10.03
C PHE A 135 -6.21 -7.31 10.17
N MET A 136 -5.33 -7.78 9.28
CA MET A 136 -4.92 -9.18 9.21
C MET A 136 -3.62 -9.42 9.95
N THR A 137 -2.53 -8.78 9.50
CA THR A 137 -1.19 -8.93 10.09
C THR A 137 -0.29 -7.80 9.60
N LYS A 138 0.97 -7.78 10.05
CA LYS A 138 2.00 -6.84 9.59
C LYS A 138 3.14 -7.60 8.93
N PHE A 139 3.76 -6.99 7.94
CA PHE A 139 5.00 -7.51 7.38
C PHE A 139 5.99 -6.39 7.13
N ILE A 140 7.27 -6.68 7.33
CA ILE A 140 8.38 -5.79 6.98
C ILE A 140 9.00 -6.26 5.67
N TYR A 141 9.22 -5.33 4.76
CA TYR A 141 9.87 -5.59 3.47
C TYR A 141 10.69 -4.37 3.04
N LYS A 142 11.61 -4.59 2.09
CA LYS A 142 12.39 -3.53 1.45
C LYS A 142 12.50 -3.80 -0.04
N ALA A 143 12.24 -2.81 -0.88
CA ALA A 143 12.36 -2.98 -2.33
C ALA A 143 12.81 -1.71 -3.04
N PRO A 144 13.85 -1.77 -3.89
CA PRO A 144 14.19 -0.66 -4.76
C PRO A 144 13.12 -0.50 -5.86
N SER A 145 12.88 0.76 -6.25
CA SER A 145 12.05 1.13 -7.38
C SER A 145 12.96 1.54 -8.55
N SER A 146 12.65 2.65 -9.25
CA SER A 146 13.50 3.24 -10.27
C SER A 146 14.49 4.27 -9.69
N GLY A 147 15.72 4.25 -10.20
CA GLY A 147 16.75 5.25 -9.86
C GLY A 147 17.08 5.30 -8.37
N ILE A 148 16.73 6.41 -7.72
CA ILE A 148 17.04 6.68 -6.31
C ILE A 148 15.89 6.35 -5.35
N TRP A 149 14.75 5.88 -5.87
CA TRP A 149 13.54 5.64 -5.09
C TRP A 149 13.38 4.18 -4.69
N GLY A 150 12.68 3.93 -3.59
CA GLY A 150 12.34 2.61 -3.11
C GLY A 150 11.36 2.65 -1.94
N GLU A 151 11.13 1.48 -1.37
CA GLU A 151 10.26 1.27 -0.21
C GLU A 151 11.02 0.51 0.87
N HIS A 152 10.77 0.87 2.13
CA HIS A 152 11.20 0.11 3.30
C HIS A 152 10.16 0.35 4.40
N GLU A 153 9.32 -0.63 4.62
CA GLU A 153 8.05 -0.41 5.31
C GLU A 153 7.73 -1.52 6.30
N ILE A 154 7.07 -1.15 7.40
CA ILE A 154 6.19 -2.06 8.13
C ILE A 154 4.78 -1.85 7.58
N ASP A 155 4.33 -2.80 6.76
CA ASP A 155 3.07 -2.76 6.03
C ASP A 155 1.98 -3.54 6.77
N TYR A 156 0.88 -2.84 7.07
CA TYR A 156 -0.34 -3.41 7.62
C TYR A 156 -1.21 -3.97 6.50
N ALA A 157 -1.38 -5.29 6.49
CA ALA A 157 -2.29 -5.96 5.55
C ALA A 157 -3.75 -5.80 6.01
N LEU A 158 -4.56 -5.19 5.15
CA LEU A 158 -5.97 -4.88 5.41
C LEU A 158 -6.87 -5.55 4.37
N VAL A 159 -7.97 -6.18 4.82
CA VAL A 159 -8.95 -6.82 3.93
C VAL A 159 -10.31 -6.15 4.09
N VAL A 160 -11.01 -5.94 2.98
CA VAL A 160 -12.39 -5.49 2.91
C VAL A 160 -13.15 -6.46 1.99
N HIS A 161 -14.31 -6.95 2.43
CA HIS A 161 -15.19 -7.79 1.61
C HIS A 161 -16.51 -7.05 1.41
N LYS A 162 -16.61 -6.27 0.32
CA LYS A 162 -17.74 -5.38 0.04
C LYS A 162 -17.80 -4.95 -1.42
N ASP A 163 -19.01 -4.77 -1.94
CA ASP A 163 -19.22 -4.10 -3.22
C ASP A 163 -19.00 -2.59 -3.06
N VAL A 164 -18.24 -1.99 -3.98
CA VAL A 164 -17.93 -0.56 -3.98
C VAL A 164 -18.12 0.04 -5.37
N VAL A 165 -18.54 1.30 -5.40
CA VAL A 165 -18.57 2.13 -6.60
C VAL A 165 -17.24 2.86 -6.72
N LEU A 166 -16.62 2.75 -7.90
CA LEU A 166 -15.31 3.30 -8.20
C LEU A 166 -15.43 4.55 -9.08
N ASN A 167 -14.65 5.57 -8.76
CA ASN A 167 -14.37 6.72 -9.61
C ASN A 167 -12.88 7.10 -9.47
N PRO A 168 -11.96 6.28 -10.01
CA PRO A 168 -10.54 6.43 -9.71
C PRO A 168 -9.93 7.70 -10.28
N ASP A 169 -8.94 8.24 -9.57
CA ASP A 169 -8.13 9.34 -10.07
C ASP A 169 -7.08 8.81 -11.06
N PRO A 170 -7.08 9.26 -12.33
CA PRO A 170 -6.08 8.83 -13.31
C PRO A 170 -4.63 9.19 -12.93
N ASN A 171 -4.41 10.17 -12.04
CA ASN A 171 -3.07 10.49 -11.52
C ASN A 171 -2.56 9.45 -10.52
N GLU A 172 -3.43 8.61 -9.98
CA GLU A 172 -3.07 7.58 -9.00
C GLU A 172 -3.18 6.17 -9.60
N VAL A 173 -4.25 5.92 -10.38
CA VAL A 173 -4.63 4.60 -10.89
C VAL A 173 -4.83 4.67 -12.41
N ARG A 174 -4.00 3.94 -13.15
CA ARG A 174 -4.09 3.79 -14.61
C ARG A 174 -5.27 2.93 -15.03
N SER A 175 -5.47 1.82 -14.33
CA SER A 175 -6.53 0.85 -14.63
C SER A 175 -6.86 0.03 -13.39
N TYR A 176 -8.03 -0.60 -13.40
CA TYR A 176 -8.46 -1.51 -12.33
C TYR A 176 -9.30 -2.63 -12.92
N LYS A 177 -9.36 -3.76 -12.22
CA LYS A 177 -10.16 -4.90 -12.65
C LYS A 177 -10.58 -5.77 -11.46
N TYR A 178 -11.82 -6.24 -11.48
CA TYR A 178 -12.24 -7.35 -10.64
C TYR A 178 -11.84 -8.66 -11.32
N LEU A 179 -11.11 -9.50 -10.59
CA LEU A 179 -10.65 -10.80 -11.06
C LEU A 179 -11.11 -11.88 -10.10
N SER A 180 -11.70 -12.95 -10.63
CA SER A 180 -11.95 -14.13 -9.82
C SER A 180 -10.63 -14.82 -9.43
N ARG A 181 -10.73 -15.71 -8.44
CA ARG A 181 -9.62 -16.50 -7.91
C ARG A 181 -8.81 -17.24 -8.98
N ASN A 182 -9.48 -17.74 -10.03
CA ASN A 182 -8.86 -18.50 -11.11
C ASN A 182 -8.31 -17.61 -12.24
N GLU A 183 -8.69 -16.32 -12.27
CA GLU A 183 -8.27 -15.39 -13.33
C GLU A 183 -7.02 -14.59 -12.95
N LEU A 184 -6.74 -14.40 -11.65
CA LEU A 184 -5.66 -13.49 -11.23
C LEU A 184 -4.29 -13.89 -11.79
N ILE A 185 -3.85 -15.12 -11.59
CA ILE A 185 -2.52 -15.56 -12.07
C ILE A 185 -2.43 -15.53 -13.60
N PRO A 186 -3.39 -16.12 -14.36
CA PRO A 186 -3.38 -16.00 -15.82
C PRO A 186 -3.39 -14.55 -16.33
N PHE A 187 -4.11 -13.65 -15.64
CA PHE A 187 -4.11 -12.23 -15.97
C PHE A 187 -2.72 -11.62 -15.78
N LEU A 188 -2.10 -11.80 -14.61
CA LEU A 188 -0.76 -11.28 -14.31
C LEU A 188 0.30 -11.82 -15.26
N ASP A 189 0.25 -13.11 -15.59
CA ASP A 189 1.17 -13.73 -16.56
C ASP A 189 1.02 -13.14 -17.97
N ASN A 190 -0.22 -12.84 -18.38
CA ASN A 190 -0.48 -12.22 -19.67
C ASN A 190 0.00 -10.75 -19.71
N GLU A 191 -0.19 -10.00 -18.62
CA GLU A 191 0.31 -8.63 -18.52
C GLU A 191 1.85 -8.58 -18.44
N ALA A 192 2.48 -9.57 -17.81
CA ALA A 192 3.93 -9.73 -17.80
C ALA A 192 4.52 -9.90 -19.22
N LYS A 193 3.83 -10.63 -20.10
CA LYS A 193 4.22 -10.75 -21.53
C LYS A 193 4.17 -9.42 -22.29
N LYS A 194 3.40 -8.45 -21.79
CA LYS A 194 3.32 -7.07 -22.33
C LYS A 194 4.34 -6.13 -21.69
N GLY A 195 5.15 -6.62 -20.74
CA GLY A 195 6.17 -5.85 -20.04
C GLY A 195 5.68 -5.16 -18.76
N TYR A 196 4.44 -5.40 -18.31
CA TYR A 196 3.96 -4.89 -17.03
C TYR A 196 4.43 -5.79 -15.88
N LEU A 197 4.77 -5.16 -14.76
CA LEU A 197 5.30 -5.86 -13.59
C LEU A 197 4.33 -5.77 -12.42
N VAL A 198 4.51 -6.68 -11.46
CA VAL A 198 3.77 -6.68 -10.19
C VAL A 198 4.66 -6.08 -9.11
N THR A 199 4.08 -5.24 -8.25
CA THR A 199 4.80 -4.60 -7.15
C THR A 199 5.40 -5.63 -6.18
N PRO A 200 6.60 -5.39 -5.63
CA PRO A 200 7.30 -6.35 -4.77
C PRO A 200 6.45 -6.83 -3.58
N TRP A 201 5.82 -5.93 -2.82
CA TRP A 201 4.97 -6.29 -1.69
C TRP A 201 3.78 -7.15 -2.08
N PHE A 202 3.14 -6.86 -3.22
CA PHE A 202 2.02 -7.67 -3.69
C PHE A 202 2.47 -9.09 -4.07
N LYS A 203 3.64 -9.25 -4.69
CA LYS A 203 4.23 -10.60 -4.90
C LYS A 203 4.46 -11.33 -3.59
N LEU A 204 5.04 -10.65 -2.59
CA LEU A 204 5.26 -11.24 -1.26
C LEU A 204 3.94 -11.65 -0.59
N MET A 205 2.88 -10.85 -0.73
CA MET A 205 1.55 -11.22 -0.25
C MET A 205 0.96 -12.42 -0.99
N LEU A 206 1.09 -12.48 -2.32
CA LEU A 206 0.65 -13.61 -3.15
C LEU A 206 1.28 -14.93 -2.68
N ASP A 207 2.58 -14.90 -2.39
CA ASP A 207 3.34 -16.09 -2.00
C ASP A 207 3.05 -16.55 -0.56
N LYS A 208 2.63 -15.64 0.32
CA LYS A 208 2.51 -15.91 1.76
C LYS A 208 1.08 -16.06 2.27
N PHE A 209 0.22 -15.09 2.01
CA PHE A 209 -1.04 -14.94 2.75
C PHE A 209 -2.26 -14.82 1.87
N PHE A 210 -2.12 -14.19 0.71
CA PHE A 210 -3.23 -13.68 -0.09
C PHE A 210 -4.24 -14.76 -0.47
N PHE A 211 -3.78 -15.90 -1.00
CA PHE A 211 -4.68 -16.97 -1.43
C PHE A 211 -5.37 -17.66 -0.25
N THR A 212 -4.67 -17.82 0.88
CA THR A 212 -5.28 -18.35 2.10
C THR A 212 -6.42 -17.46 2.59
N TRP A 213 -6.24 -16.13 2.59
CA TRP A 213 -7.28 -15.19 2.97
C TRP A 213 -8.44 -15.18 1.97
N TRP A 214 -8.13 -15.19 0.67
CA TRP A 214 -9.15 -15.22 -0.39
C TRP A 214 -10.01 -16.49 -0.32
N ASP A 215 -9.41 -17.64 -0.06
CA ASP A 215 -10.14 -18.91 0.05
C ASP A 215 -10.99 -18.99 1.35
N ASN A 216 -10.89 -17.99 2.25
CA ASN A 216 -11.54 -17.99 3.56
C ASN A 216 -12.16 -16.62 3.95
N LEU A 217 -12.68 -15.85 2.99
CA LEU A 217 -13.24 -14.50 3.24
C LEU A 217 -14.31 -14.45 4.33
N ASP A 218 -15.14 -15.49 4.45
CA ASP A 218 -16.20 -15.59 5.47
C ASP A 218 -15.67 -15.94 6.88
N ASN A 219 -14.37 -16.24 7.02
CA ASN A 219 -13.77 -16.73 8.27
C ASN A 219 -12.38 -16.16 8.55
N LEU A 220 -12.14 -14.91 8.13
CA LEU A 220 -10.83 -14.26 8.22
C LEU A 220 -10.30 -14.17 9.66
N ASP A 221 -11.15 -14.18 10.69
CA ASP A 221 -10.71 -14.09 12.10
C ASP A 221 -9.74 -15.21 12.51
N LYS A 222 -9.88 -16.39 11.89
CA LYS A 222 -8.98 -17.53 12.15
C LYS A 222 -7.55 -17.32 11.62
N PHE A 223 -7.38 -16.36 10.72
CA PHE A 223 -6.11 -16.08 10.03
C PHE A 223 -5.53 -14.72 10.41
N CYS A 224 -6.20 -13.97 11.30
CA CYS A 224 -5.66 -12.73 11.86
C CYS A 224 -4.47 -13.05 12.78
N GLU A 225 -3.35 -12.40 12.54
CA GLU A 225 -2.13 -12.47 13.34
C GLU A 225 -1.72 -11.04 13.77
N PRO A 226 -2.54 -10.34 14.59
CA PRO A 226 -2.35 -8.91 14.89
C PRO A 226 -1.07 -8.62 15.68
N ASN A 227 -0.55 -9.60 16.41
CA ASN A 227 0.67 -9.49 17.22
C ASN A 227 1.92 -9.98 16.48
N LYS A 228 1.80 -10.37 15.21
CA LYS A 228 2.90 -10.92 14.43
C LYS A 228 3.38 -9.91 13.38
N LEU A 229 4.70 -9.75 13.33
CA LEU A 229 5.39 -9.04 12.28
C LEU A 229 6.18 -10.06 11.45
N HIS A 230 5.74 -10.29 10.21
CA HIS A 230 6.42 -11.18 9.29
C HIS A 230 7.59 -10.46 8.61
N ARG A 231 8.76 -11.09 8.53
CA ARG A 231 9.90 -10.55 7.78
C ARG A 231 9.92 -11.20 6.41
N LEU A 232 9.71 -10.40 5.36
CA LEU A 232 9.59 -10.87 3.98
C LEU A 232 10.74 -10.31 3.15
N ASP A 233 11.56 -11.20 2.59
CA ASP A 233 12.75 -10.91 1.80
C ASP A 233 12.56 -11.37 0.34
#